data_AF-A0A8J4LN54-F1
#
_entry.id   AF-A0A8J4LN54-F1
#
_cell.length_a   1.000
_cell.length_b   1.000
_cell.length_c   1.000
_cell.angle_alpha   90.00
_cell.angle_beta   90.00
_cell.angle_gamma   90.00
#
_symmetry.space_group_name_H-M   'P 1'
#
loop_
_entity.id
_entity.type
_entity.pdbx_description
1 polymer ?
#
loop_
_entity_poly.entity_id
_entity_poly.type
_entity_poly.pdbx_seq_one_letter_code
_entity_poly.pdbx_strand_id
1 'polypeptide(L)'
;MTGHDATGNGAMSMGGAAMMDCQGNPDGVPERQGNTQGHVFPGVIFLIWATHWLISASWRHIIAQRAGRHYQARSSEGLLPMIPALNGFNRYPVESILKAIGGILLFVLQITYGGYKNLVCPADEFRKGRLVTQHLNSWAHASMNLGFSLSGFVELLSAHCKLPQGANLAVLSGAFFIEAMLFSMHEKNGHLDQTIHWLLAQTCWAGSIFAALEAAFPESFLLTVGRAGALLLQGTWFCQTAAVLFGGSMIWNDMGMDMFGNKVEDEAPAMFLPMVFTYHMLLVTTFMVVVYALLESYNRRIAHSTEASNGSPSFGGFETSRLLSEEPATEHGVMMTPITGMQYSLRK
;
A
#
# COMPACT_ATOMS: atom_id res chain seq x y z
N MET A 1 -64.18 37.51 26.92
CA MET A 1 -63.94 36.07 26.74
C MET A 1 -63.62 35.84 25.28
N THR A 2 -62.39 35.37 25.00
CA THR A 2 -61.91 34.56 23.87
C THR A 2 -60.47 34.97 23.56
N GLY A 3 -59.53 34.33 24.26
CA GLY A 3 -58.12 34.33 23.89
C GLY A 3 -57.90 33.34 22.75
N HIS A 4 -57.08 33.72 21.78
CA HIS A 4 -56.53 32.84 20.76
C HIS A 4 -55.23 32.25 21.27
N ASP A 5 -55.25 31.00 21.70
CA ASP A 5 -54.06 30.17 21.81
C ASP A 5 -53.85 29.44 20.48
N ALA A 6 -52.86 29.90 19.72
CA ALA A 6 -52.30 29.19 18.58
C ALA A 6 -50.89 28.71 18.99
N THR A 7 -50.83 27.60 19.73
CA THR A 7 -49.58 26.84 19.94
C THR A 7 -49.67 25.56 19.14
N GLY A 8 -49.08 25.59 17.95
CA GLY A 8 -49.00 24.45 17.05
C GLY A 8 -47.73 24.49 16.21
N ASN A 9 -46.59 24.86 16.81
CA ASN A 9 -45.28 24.64 16.18
C ASN A 9 -44.90 23.17 16.35
N GLY A 10 -45.48 22.32 15.49
CA GLY A 10 -44.93 21.03 15.13
C GLY A 10 -43.68 21.23 14.27
N ALA A 11 -42.63 21.80 14.84
CA ALA A 11 -41.29 21.66 14.28
C ALA A 11 -40.85 20.23 14.60
N MET A 12 -41.07 19.31 13.67
CA MET A 12 -40.31 18.07 13.62
C MET A 12 -38.85 18.47 13.45
N SER A 13 -38.16 18.65 14.57
CA SER A 13 -36.71 18.53 14.61
C SER A 13 -36.42 17.16 14.02
N MET A 14 -35.83 17.13 12.84
CA MET A 14 -35.12 15.96 12.33
C MET A 14 -33.94 15.76 13.27
N GLY A 15 -34.22 15.20 14.46
CA GLY A 15 -33.21 14.82 15.42
C GLY A 15 -32.29 13.85 14.72
N GLY A 16 -31.02 14.22 14.60
CA GLY A 16 -29.98 13.37 14.02
C GLY A 16 -30.06 11.98 14.65
N ALA A 17 -29.95 10.94 13.82
CA ALA A 17 -29.98 9.56 14.28
C ALA A 17 -28.83 9.33 15.27
N ALA A 18 -29.13 9.36 16.57
CA ALA A 18 -28.12 9.19 17.60
C ALA A 18 -27.66 7.73 17.65
N MET A 19 -26.34 7.51 17.55
CA MET A 19 -25.74 6.25 17.92
C MET A 19 -25.99 6.00 19.41
N MET A 20 -26.50 4.83 19.77
CA MET A 20 -26.76 4.46 21.16
C MET A 20 -25.87 3.30 21.59
N ASP A 21 -25.52 3.26 22.87
CA ASP A 21 -24.94 2.06 23.48
C ASP A 21 -26.00 0.95 23.65
N CYS A 22 -25.65 -0.17 24.25
CA CYS A 22 -26.59 -1.26 24.45
C CYS A 22 -27.63 -1.03 25.56
N GLN A 23 -27.42 -0.02 26.42
CA GLN A 23 -28.42 0.42 27.39
C GLN A 23 -29.43 1.40 26.77
N GLY A 24 -29.20 1.86 25.53
CA GLY A 24 -30.03 2.84 24.85
C GLY A 24 -29.65 4.28 25.17
N ASN A 25 -28.48 4.50 25.79
CA ASN A 25 -27.97 5.83 26.07
C ASN A 25 -27.24 6.38 24.84
N PRO A 26 -27.67 7.53 24.28
CA PRO A 26 -26.93 8.18 23.19
C PRO A 26 -25.56 8.72 23.64
N ASP A 27 -25.43 9.15 24.91
CA ASP A 27 -24.16 9.65 25.46
C ASP A 27 -23.20 8.51 25.84
N GLY A 28 -23.66 7.26 25.77
CA GLY A 28 -22.84 6.08 26.05
C GLY A 28 -21.87 5.73 24.91
N VAL A 29 -22.01 6.36 23.74
CA VAL A 29 -21.09 6.19 22.62
C VAL A 29 -20.10 7.35 22.62
N PRO A 30 -18.78 7.09 22.70
CA PRO A 30 -17.78 8.15 22.63
C PRO A 30 -17.94 8.97 21.35
N GLU A 31 -17.80 10.29 21.48
CA GLU A 31 -17.83 11.23 20.36
C GLU A 31 -16.80 10.86 19.29
N ARG A 32 -15.59 10.44 19.69
CA ARG A 32 -14.58 9.90 18.77
C ARG A 32 -14.27 8.45 19.12
N GLN A 33 -14.37 7.57 18.13
CA GLN A 33 -14.06 6.15 18.29
C GLN A 33 -12.71 5.80 17.67
N GLY A 34 -11.77 5.35 18.50
CA GLY A 34 -10.42 4.96 18.09
C GLY A 34 -9.37 5.48 19.06
N ASN A 35 -8.11 5.35 18.69
CA ASN A 35 -6.99 5.93 19.44
C ASN A 35 -5.80 6.22 18.51
N THR A 36 -4.83 6.97 19.00
CA THR A 36 -3.61 7.35 18.27
C THR A 36 -2.84 6.11 17.79
N GLN A 37 -2.68 5.09 18.64
CA GLN A 37 -1.92 3.89 18.30
C GLN A 37 -2.53 3.13 17.11
N GLY A 38 -3.85 3.00 17.08
CA GLY A 38 -4.61 2.32 16.03
C GLY A 38 -4.58 3.03 14.68
N HIS A 39 -4.11 4.29 14.63
CA HIS A 39 -3.91 5.04 13.40
C HIS A 39 -2.43 5.13 13.01
N VAL A 40 -1.54 5.45 13.96
CA VAL A 40 -0.10 5.57 13.67
C VAL A 40 0.51 4.22 13.29
N PHE A 41 0.14 3.13 13.97
CA PHE A 41 0.71 1.81 13.71
C PHE A 41 0.48 1.32 12.27
N PRO A 42 -0.77 1.26 11.74
CA PRO A 42 -0.97 0.90 10.33
C PRO A 42 -0.34 1.92 9.38
N GLY A 43 -0.38 3.21 9.71
CA GLY A 43 0.26 4.26 8.91
C GLY A 43 1.75 4.02 8.68
N VAL A 44 2.51 3.71 9.74
CA VAL A 44 3.94 3.40 9.65
C VAL A 44 4.20 2.12 8.84
N ILE A 45 3.38 1.07 9.03
CA ILE A 45 3.52 -0.17 8.25
C ILE A 45 3.32 0.11 6.76
N PHE A 46 2.28 0.85 6.38
CA PHE A 46 2.02 1.21 5.00
C PHE A 46 3.14 2.06 4.40
N LEU A 47 3.71 3.00 5.16
CA LEU A 47 4.85 3.79 4.71
C LEU A 47 6.08 2.94 4.41
N ILE A 48 6.42 2.00 5.31
CA ILE A 48 7.55 1.08 5.11
C ILE A 48 7.30 0.20 3.88
N TRP A 49 6.11 -0.37 3.77
CA TRP A 49 5.74 -1.27 2.68
C TRP A 49 5.73 -0.57 1.32
N ALA A 50 5.14 0.62 1.26
CA ALA A 50 5.03 1.39 0.04
C ALA A 50 6.40 1.93 -0.40
N THR A 51 7.24 2.36 0.54
CA THR A 51 8.63 2.75 0.26
C THR A 51 9.43 1.55 -0.28
N HIS A 52 9.22 0.37 0.31
CA HIS A 52 9.82 -0.87 -0.17
C HIS A 52 9.40 -1.17 -1.61
N TRP A 53 8.11 -1.13 -1.93
CA TRP A 53 7.61 -1.30 -3.30
C TRP A 53 8.18 -0.27 -4.27
N LEU A 54 8.18 1.01 -3.88
CA LEU A 54 8.70 2.10 -4.71
C LEU A 54 10.18 1.86 -5.07
N ILE A 55 11.02 1.55 -4.08
CA ILE A 55 12.45 1.32 -4.29
C ILE A 55 12.67 0.08 -5.15
N SER A 56 12.04 -1.04 -4.81
CA SER A 56 12.21 -2.32 -5.52
C SER A 56 11.73 -2.24 -6.97
N ALA A 57 10.56 -1.66 -7.22
CA ALA A 57 10.03 -1.48 -8.57
C ALA A 57 10.88 -0.53 -9.40
N SER A 58 11.33 0.60 -8.81
CA SER A 58 12.20 1.57 -9.49
C SER A 58 13.53 0.94 -9.88
N TRP A 59 14.14 0.18 -8.97
CA TRP A 59 15.40 -0.52 -9.24
C TRP A 59 15.26 -1.55 -10.36
N ARG A 60 14.19 -2.37 -10.34
CA ARG A 60 13.90 -3.32 -11.41
C ARG A 60 13.67 -2.62 -12.75
N HIS A 61 12.98 -1.49 -12.74
CA HIS A 61 12.74 -0.70 -13.95
C HIS A 61 14.04 -0.19 -14.56
N ILE A 62 14.91 0.42 -13.75
CA ILE A 62 16.23 0.92 -14.20
C ILE A 62 17.07 -0.21 -14.81
N ILE A 63 17.15 -1.37 -14.14
CA ILE A 63 17.89 -2.53 -14.65
C ILE A 63 17.28 -3.06 -15.95
N ALA A 64 15.95 -3.16 -16.03
CA ALA A 64 15.27 -3.63 -17.23
C ALA A 64 15.56 -2.71 -18.44
N GLN A 65 15.46 -1.39 -18.25
CA GLN A 65 15.76 -0.41 -19.30
C GLN A 65 17.21 -0.51 -19.80
N ARG A 66 18.20 -0.60 -18.90
CA ARG A 66 19.61 -0.73 -19.31
C ARG A 66 19.93 -2.04 -20.01
N ALA A 67 19.21 -3.11 -19.65
CA ALA A 67 19.34 -4.40 -20.32
C ALA A 67 18.54 -4.49 -21.64
N GLY A 68 17.85 -3.42 -22.06
CA GLY A 68 16.99 -3.43 -23.25
C GLY A 68 15.77 -4.35 -23.11
N ARG A 69 15.29 -4.59 -21.88
CA ARG A 69 14.14 -5.45 -21.58
C ARG A 69 12.92 -4.65 -21.17
N HIS A 70 11.74 -5.18 -21.47
CA HIS A 70 10.47 -4.62 -20.98
C HIS A 70 10.35 -4.80 -19.47
N TYR A 71 9.78 -3.79 -18.80
CA TYR A 71 9.39 -3.89 -17.40
C TYR A 71 8.25 -4.89 -17.26
N GLN A 72 8.18 -5.57 -16.12
CA GLN A 72 7.08 -6.47 -15.78
C GLN A 72 6.66 -6.23 -14.34
N ALA A 73 5.37 -6.02 -14.14
CA ALA A 73 4.73 -5.78 -12.87
C ALA A 73 4.73 -7.02 -11.96
N ARG A 74 4.71 -6.77 -10.65
CA ARG A 74 4.67 -7.81 -9.63
C ARG A 74 3.82 -7.34 -8.45
N SER A 75 3.06 -8.28 -7.88
CA SER A 75 2.26 -8.01 -6.68
C SER A 75 3.08 -8.07 -5.39
N SER A 76 4.23 -8.76 -5.42
CA SER A 76 5.21 -8.83 -4.33
C SER A 76 6.63 -8.61 -4.86
N GLU A 77 7.47 -8.00 -4.01
CA GLU A 77 8.85 -7.68 -4.29
C GLU A 77 9.81 -8.46 -3.40
N GLY A 78 11.02 -8.71 -3.91
CA GLY A 78 12.11 -9.21 -3.07
C GLY A 78 12.66 -8.09 -2.18
N LEU A 79 13.15 -8.42 -0.99
CA LEU A 79 13.75 -7.47 -0.07
C LEU A 79 14.97 -6.80 -0.70
N LEU A 80 14.88 -5.48 -0.89
CA LEU A 80 15.94 -4.59 -1.37
C LEU A 80 16.81 -5.23 -2.47
N PRO A 81 16.29 -5.39 -3.70
CA PRO A 81 16.95 -6.16 -4.77
C PRO A 81 18.29 -5.55 -5.26
N MET A 82 18.64 -4.36 -4.80
CA MET A 82 19.92 -3.71 -5.07
C MET A 82 21.08 -4.23 -4.21
N ILE A 83 20.81 -4.99 -3.14
CA ILE A 83 21.83 -5.50 -2.21
C ILE A 83 22.03 -7.00 -2.49
N PRO A 84 23.15 -7.41 -3.12
CA PRO A 84 23.39 -8.82 -3.46
C PRO A 84 23.37 -9.78 -2.27
N ALA A 85 23.77 -9.30 -1.08
CA ALA A 85 23.76 -10.08 0.15
C ALA A 85 22.36 -10.55 0.58
N LEU A 86 21.30 -9.87 0.12
CA LEU A 86 19.91 -10.21 0.44
C LEU A 86 19.28 -11.19 -0.57
N ASN A 87 20.00 -11.55 -1.64
CA ASN A 87 19.48 -12.48 -2.65
C ASN A 87 19.13 -13.87 -2.07
N GLY A 88 19.81 -14.32 -1.01
CA GLY A 88 19.46 -15.54 -0.30
C GLY A 88 18.09 -15.46 0.39
N PHE A 89 17.75 -14.30 0.97
CA PHE A 89 16.45 -14.06 1.60
C PHE A 89 15.33 -13.94 0.56
N ASN A 90 15.64 -13.42 -0.64
CA ASN A 90 14.69 -13.30 -1.75
C ASN A 90 14.21 -14.64 -2.32
N ARG A 91 14.79 -15.77 -1.88
CA ARG A 91 14.28 -17.11 -2.17
C ARG A 91 12.94 -17.41 -1.48
N TYR A 92 12.68 -16.78 -0.33
CA TYR A 92 11.47 -16.99 0.43
C TYR A 92 10.47 -15.87 0.13
N PRO A 93 9.17 -16.18 -0.10
CA PRO A 93 8.14 -15.17 -0.37
C PRO A 93 7.71 -14.47 0.93
N VAL A 94 8.65 -13.78 1.59
CA VAL A 94 8.46 -13.15 2.90
C VAL A 94 7.29 -12.18 2.88
N GLU A 95 7.21 -11.35 1.84
CA GLU A 95 6.12 -10.38 1.69
C GLU A 95 4.74 -11.07 1.65
N SER A 96 4.60 -12.13 0.85
CA SER A 96 3.34 -12.87 0.72
C SER A 96 2.95 -13.59 2.01
N ILE A 97 3.94 -14.12 2.76
CA ILE A 97 3.72 -14.70 4.10
C ILE A 97 3.25 -13.63 5.09
N LEU A 98 3.89 -12.46 5.08
CA LEU A 98 3.52 -11.33 5.94
C LEU A 98 2.11 -10.82 5.62
N LYS A 99 1.70 -10.74 4.34
CA LYS A 99 0.32 -10.42 3.96
C LYS A 99 -0.66 -11.47 4.50
N ALA A 100 -0.40 -12.75 4.23
CA ALA A 100 -1.28 -13.86 4.57
C ALA A 100 -1.54 -13.96 6.09
N ILE A 101 -0.45 -14.01 6.87
CA ILE A 101 -0.52 -14.17 8.33
C ILE A 101 -0.84 -12.83 9.01
N GLY A 102 -0.22 -11.74 8.55
CA GLY A 102 -0.36 -10.42 9.15
C GLY A 102 -1.80 -9.92 9.15
N GLY A 103 -2.54 -10.07 8.04
CA GLY A 103 -3.94 -9.66 8.00
C GLY A 103 -4.84 -10.46 8.96
N ILE A 104 -4.59 -11.76 9.16
CA ILE A 104 -5.32 -12.59 10.13
C ILE A 104 -4.98 -12.15 11.55
N LEU A 105 -3.70 -11.91 11.85
CA LEU A 105 -3.28 -11.42 13.15
C LEU A 105 -3.89 -10.06 13.47
N LEU A 106 -3.91 -9.13 12.51
CA LEU A 106 -4.56 -7.82 12.65
C LEU A 106 -6.07 -7.95 12.84
N PHE A 107 -6.73 -8.85 12.12
CA PHE A 107 -8.15 -9.16 12.34
C PHE A 107 -8.41 -9.58 13.78
N VAL A 108 -7.67 -10.57 14.29
CA VAL A 108 -7.83 -11.09 15.65
C VAL A 108 -7.49 -10.01 16.69
N LEU A 109 -6.40 -9.26 16.50
CA LEU A 109 -6.00 -8.21 17.40
C LEU A 109 -7.08 -7.11 17.48
N GLN A 110 -7.65 -6.70 16.34
CA GLN A 110 -8.63 -5.62 16.31
C GLN A 110 -9.93 -5.97 17.06
N ILE A 111 -10.33 -7.25 17.09
CA ILE A 111 -11.53 -7.72 17.80
C ILE A 111 -11.28 -8.12 19.26
N THR A 112 -10.02 -8.32 19.68
CA THR A 112 -9.65 -8.76 21.05
C THR A 112 -8.91 -7.71 21.86
N TYR A 113 -8.39 -6.66 21.24
CA TYR A 113 -7.63 -5.62 21.93
C TYR A 113 -8.49 -4.88 22.94
N GLY A 114 -8.06 -4.88 24.21
CA GLY A 114 -8.81 -4.31 25.32
C GLY A 114 -10.01 -5.15 25.78
N GLY A 115 -10.15 -6.39 25.27
CA GLY A 115 -11.27 -7.29 25.55
C GLY A 115 -11.96 -7.75 24.26
N TYR A 116 -12.72 -8.85 24.35
CA TYR A 116 -13.47 -9.35 23.19
C TYR A 116 -14.63 -8.40 22.85
N LYS A 117 -14.65 -7.93 21.61
CA LYS A 117 -15.64 -6.98 21.10
C LYS A 117 -16.85 -7.74 20.57
N ASN A 118 -17.80 -8.05 21.46
CA ASN A 118 -19.06 -8.71 21.09
C ASN A 118 -19.80 -7.94 19.99
N LEU A 119 -20.36 -8.64 19.00
CA LEU A 119 -21.11 -8.02 17.92
C LEU A 119 -22.57 -7.72 18.31
N VAL A 120 -23.12 -8.49 19.25
CA VAL A 120 -24.52 -8.43 19.67
C VAL A 120 -24.60 -8.07 21.15
N CYS A 121 -25.51 -7.16 21.50
CA CYS A 121 -25.75 -6.75 22.88
C CYS A 121 -26.23 -7.97 23.72
N PRO A 122 -25.59 -8.22 24.87
CA PRO A 122 -25.97 -9.24 25.85
C PRO A 122 -27.46 -9.32 26.22
N ALA A 123 -27.84 -10.47 26.78
CA ALA A 123 -29.23 -10.80 27.08
C ALA A 123 -29.84 -10.03 28.26
N ASP A 124 -28.99 -9.38 29.05
CA ASP A 124 -29.26 -8.58 30.25
C ASP A 124 -29.37 -7.07 29.97
N GLU A 125 -29.12 -6.63 28.73
CA GLU A 125 -29.14 -5.22 28.36
C GLU A 125 -30.45 -4.79 27.67
N PHE A 126 -30.74 -3.48 27.68
CA PHE A 126 -31.96 -2.91 27.11
C PHE A 126 -32.11 -3.18 25.61
N ARG A 127 -31.02 -3.11 24.85
CA ARG A 127 -30.99 -3.38 23.40
C ARG A 127 -30.57 -4.80 23.06
N LYS A 128 -30.98 -5.78 23.87
CA LYS A 128 -30.74 -7.21 23.64
C LYS A 128 -30.96 -7.62 22.17
N GLY A 129 -30.00 -8.37 21.62
CA GLY A 129 -30.09 -8.90 20.25
C GLY A 129 -29.83 -7.86 19.14
N ARG A 130 -29.59 -6.59 19.49
CA ARG A 130 -29.14 -5.55 18.55
C ARG A 130 -27.62 -5.51 18.47
N LEU A 131 -27.09 -4.81 17.46
CA LEU A 131 -25.66 -4.65 17.26
C LEU A 131 -25.05 -3.71 18.30
N VAL A 132 -23.85 -4.04 18.78
CA VAL A 132 -23.08 -3.19 19.70
C VAL A 132 -22.39 -2.07 18.90
N THR A 133 -22.97 -0.87 18.89
CA THR A 133 -22.48 0.25 18.07
C THR A 133 -21.01 0.61 18.33
N GLN A 134 -20.57 0.58 19.59
CA GLN A 134 -19.18 0.87 20.00
C GLN A 134 -18.15 -0.10 19.39
N HIS A 135 -18.57 -1.31 19.03
CA HIS A 135 -17.69 -2.34 18.50
C HIS A 135 -17.68 -2.41 16.97
N LEU A 136 -18.69 -1.83 16.30
CA LEU A 136 -18.84 -1.94 14.84
C LEU A 136 -17.65 -1.38 14.07
N ASN A 137 -17.09 -0.24 14.51
CA ASN A 137 -15.88 0.32 13.90
C ASN A 137 -14.69 -0.64 13.99
N SER A 138 -14.55 -1.35 15.11
CA SER A 138 -13.49 -2.34 15.26
C SER A 138 -13.71 -3.56 14.37
N TRP A 139 -14.96 -4.00 14.20
CA TRP A 139 -15.29 -5.09 13.27
C TRP A 139 -15.08 -4.70 11.80
N ALA A 140 -15.42 -3.47 11.42
CA ALA A 140 -15.14 -2.94 10.09
C ALA A 140 -13.63 -2.91 9.81
N HIS A 141 -12.85 -2.34 10.73
CA HIS A 141 -11.39 -2.28 10.64
C HIS A 141 -10.74 -3.68 10.69
N ALA A 142 -11.31 -4.63 11.43
CA ALA A 142 -10.82 -6.01 11.42
C ALA A 142 -11.03 -6.63 10.03
N SER A 143 -12.25 -6.51 9.50
CA SER A 143 -12.70 -7.19 8.28
C SER A 143 -11.94 -6.75 7.03
N MET A 144 -11.55 -5.47 6.92
CA MET A 144 -10.73 -4.98 5.79
C MET A 144 -9.38 -5.72 5.68
N ASN A 145 -8.78 -6.16 6.80
CA ASN A 145 -7.49 -6.86 6.79
C ASN A 145 -7.58 -8.23 6.10
N LEU A 146 -8.77 -8.85 6.06
CA LEU A 146 -8.97 -10.17 5.43
C LEU A 146 -8.72 -10.14 3.92
N GLY A 147 -8.99 -9.00 3.26
CA GLY A 147 -8.69 -8.83 1.83
C GLY A 147 -7.19 -8.95 1.56
N PHE A 148 -6.36 -8.29 2.37
CA PHE A 148 -4.91 -8.38 2.26
C PHE A 148 -4.38 -9.77 2.61
N SER A 149 -4.96 -10.45 3.59
CA SER A 149 -4.66 -11.85 3.88
C SER A 149 -4.94 -12.76 2.69
N LEU A 150 -6.10 -12.61 2.04
CA LEU A 150 -6.46 -13.37 0.86
C LEU A 150 -5.45 -13.13 -0.28
N SER A 151 -5.04 -11.88 -0.49
CA SER A 151 -3.98 -11.55 -1.46
C SER A 151 -2.67 -12.30 -1.16
N GLY A 152 -2.25 -12.37 0.10
CA GLY A 152 -1.07 -13.15 0.49
C GLY A 152 -1.20 -14.65 0.20
N PHE A 153 -2.35 -15.25 0.52
CA PHE A 153 -2.60 -16.67 0.22
C PHE A 153 -2.59 -16.96 -1.28
N VAL A 154 -3.19 -16.10 -2.10
CA VAL A 154 -3.21 -16.27 -3.56
C VAL A 154 -1.80 -16.16 -4.16
N GLU A 155 -0.96 -15.25 -3.63
CA GLU A 155 0.46 -15.18 -4.01
C GLU A 155 1.23 -16.46 -3.65
N LEU A 156 1.00 -17.02 -2.46
CA LEU A 156 1.63 -18.28 -2.03
C LEU A 156 1.14 -19.48 -2.84
N LEU A 157 -0.16 -19.50 -3.18
CA LEU A 157 -0.75 -20.52 -4.04
C LEU A 157 -0.17 -20.46 -5.46
N SER A 158 0.09 -19.25 -5.98
CA SER A 158 0.72 -19.06 -7.30
C SER A 158 2.11 -19.68 -7.41
N ALA A 159 2.80 -19.92 -6.29
CA ALA A 159 4.07 -20.63 -6.30
C ALA A 159 3.92 -22.14 -6.61
N HIS A 160 2.72 -22.70 -6.38
CA HIS A 160 2.41 -24.12 -6.56
C HIS A 160 1.43 -24.38 -7.70
N CYS A 161 0.68 -23.36 -8.13
CA CYS A 161 -0.35 -23.45 -9.16
C CYS A 161 -0.15 -22.37 -10.23
N LYS A 162 -0.35 -22.74 -11.51
CA LYS A 162 -0.32 -21.78 -12.62
C LYS A 162 -1.63 -20.99 -12.66
N LEU A 163 -1.66 -19.83 -12.01
CA LEU A 163 -2.79 -18.90 -12.11
C LEU A 163 -2.70 -18.07 -13.41
N PRO A 164 -3.83 -17.52 -13.90
CA PRO A 164 -3.82 -16.57 -15.01
C PRO A 164 -2.92 -15.37 -14.73
N GLN A 165 -2.32 -14.82 -15.80
CA GLN A 165 -1.52 -13.60 -15.68
C GLN A 165 -2.34 -12.46 -15.07
N GLY A 166 -1.76 -11.73 -14.13
CA GLY A 166 -2.43 -10.63 -13.44
C GLY A 166 -3.34 -11.04 -12.28
N ALA A 167 -3.59 -12.34 -12.05
CA ALA A 167 -4.46 -12.81 -10.96
C ALA A 167 -4.06 -12.26 -9.58
N ASN A 168 -2.77 -12.26 -9.26
CA ASN A 168 -2.28 -11.75 -7.97
C ASN A 168 -2.54 -10.25 -7.79
N LEU A 169 -2.36 -9.47 -8.87
CA LEU A 169 -2.61 -8.03 -8.86
C LEU A 169 -4.12 -7.74 -8.81
N ALA A 170 -4.95 -8.55 -9.47
CA ALA A 170 -6.40 -8.43 -9.41
C ALA A 170 -6.93 -8.70 -7.99
N VAL A 171 -6.41 -9.72 -7.30
CA VAL A 171 -6.78 -9.99 -5.90
C VAL A 171 -6.27 -8.88 -4.96
N LEU A 172 -5.06 -8.38 -5.19
CA LEU A 172 -4.54 -7.22 -4.44
C LEU A 172 -5.40 -5.97 -4.66
N SER A 173 -5.84 -5.71 -5.90
CA SER A 173 -6.78 -4.64 -6.22
C SER A 173 -8.11 -4.81 -5.49
N GLY A 174 -8.60 -6.05 -5.40
CA GLY A 174 -9.80 -6.41 -4.62
C GLY A 174 -9.62 -6.15 -3.12
N ALA A 175 -8.43 -6.37 -2.56
CA ALA A 175 -8.14 -6.05 -1.17
C ALA A 175 -8.26 -4.53 -0.90
N PHE A 176 -7.64 -3.71 -1.73
CA PHE A 176 -7.80 -2.25 -1.68
C PHE A 176 -9.24 -1.81 -1.92
N PHE A 177 -9.97 -2.49 -2.80
CA PHE A 177 -11.38 -2.20 -3.07
C PHE A 177 -12.27 -2.45 -1.85
N ILE A 178 -12.08 -3.58 -1.15
CA ILE A 178 -12.80 -3.89 0.09
C ILE A 178 -12.53 -2.82 1.14
N GLU A 179 -11.26 -2.43 1.30
CA GLU A 179 -10.87 -1.35 2.21
C GLU A 179 -11.53 -0.02 1.82
N ALA A 180 -11.48 0.35 0.54
CA ALA A 180 -12.07 1.57 0.01
C ALA A 180 -13.59 1.63 0.24
N MET A 181 -14.30 0.53 -0.03
CA MET A 181 -15.74 0.42 0.20
C MET A 181 -16.09 0.55 1.67
N LEU A 182 -15.35 -0.12 2.56
CA LEU A 182 -15.59 -0.02 4.00
C LEU A 182 -15.35 1.40 4.52
N PHE A 183 -14.24 2.03 4.16
CA PHE A 183 -13.99 3.42 4.60
C PHE A 183 -14.99 4.41 3.99
N SER A 184 -15.45 4.16 2.77
CA SER A 184 -16.46 5.00 2.10
C SER A 184 -17.84 4.93 2.77
N MET A 185 -18.19 3.80 3.37
CA MET A 185 -19.56 3.52 3.83
C MET A 185 -19.70 3.41 5.35
N HIS A 186 -18.62 3.18 6.11
CA HIS A 186 -18.73 3.14 7.56
C HIS A 186 -18.99 4.54 8.12
N GLU A 187 -20.00 4.65 8.97
CA GLU A 187 -20.39 5.93 9.56
C GLU A 187 -19.51 6.25 10.78
N LYS A 188 -19.13 7.53 10.88
CA LYS A 188 -18.40 8.11 12.00
C LYS A 188 -19.21 9.25 12.62
N ASN A 189 -18.90 9.55 13.87
CA ASN A 189 -19.52 10.65 14.61
C ASN A 189 -18.87 11.97 14.20
N GLY A 190 -19.67 12.95 13.81
CA GLY A 190 -19.19 14.29 13.45
C GLY A 190 -18.63 14.38 12.02
N HIS A 191 -18.79 15.54 11.40
CA HIS A 191 -18.41 15.74 10.01
C HIS A 191 -16.89 15.72 9.78
N LEU A 192 -16.08 16.14 10.77
CA LEU A 192 -14.61 16.06 10.69
C LEU A 192 -14.12 14.62 10.56
N ASP A 193 -14.62 13.72 11.41
CA ASP A 193 -14.23 12.31 11.43
C ASP A 193 -14.69 11.58 10.14
N GLN A 194 -15.88 11.93 9.63
CA GLN A 194 -16.35 11.45 8.33
C GLN A 194 -15.47 11.93 7.18
N THR A 195 -15.16 13.23 7.15
CA THR A 195 -14.35 13.84 6.08
C THR A 195 -12.95 13.25 6.02
N ILE A 196 -12.30 13.07 7.17
CA ILE A 196 -10.93 12.55 7.21
C ILE A 196 -10.86 11.08 6.76
N HIS A 197 -11.84 10.26 7.14
CA HIS A 197 -11.93 8.87 6.70
C HIS A 197 -12.38 8.75 5.24
N TRP A 198 -13.22 9.67 4.75
CA TRP A 198 -13.57 9.73 3.33
C TRP A 198 -12.34 10.03 2.45
N LEU A 199 -11.48 10.96 2.88
CA LEU A 199 -10.20 11.23 2.21
C LEU A 199 -9.26 10.03 2.27
N LEU A 200 -9.25 9.29 3.37
CA LEU A 200 -8.54 8.00 3.46
C LEU A 200 -9.08 7.01 2.42
N ALA A 201 -10.40 6.89 2.29
CA ALA A 201 -11.03 6.02 1.31
C ALA A 201 -10.58 6.34 -0.13
N GLN A 202 -10.36 7.63 -0.47
CA GLN A 202 -9.86 8.02 -1.79
C GLN A 202 -8.48 7.44 -2.08
N THR A 203 -7.61 7.33 -1.07
CA THR A 203 -6.29 6.70 -1.22
C THR A 203 -6.40 5.21 -1.52
N CYS A 204 -7.33 4.51 -0.85
CA CYS A 204 -7.63 3.10 -1.09
C CYS A 204 -8.24 2.88 -2.49
N TRP A 205 -9.15 3.75 -2.93
CA TRP A 205 -9.69 3.75 -4.30
C TRP A 205 -8.58 3.90 -5.34
N ALA A 206 -7.68 4.88 -5.15
CA ALA A 206 -6.53 5.06 -6.03
C ALA A 206 -5.65 3.79 -6.06
N GLY A 207 -5.37 3.19 -4.90
CA GLY A 207 -4.61 1.94 -4.81
C GLY A 207 -5.27 0.79 -5.57
N SER A 208 -6.58 0.63 -5.43
CA SER A 208 -7.37 -0.37 -6.14
C SER A 208 -7.34 -0.16 -7.65
N ILE A 209 -7.55 1.08 -8.11
CA ILE A 209 -7.54 1.45 -9.53
C ILE A 209 -6.16 1.21 -10.13
N PHE A 210 -5.08 1.70 -9.50
CA PHE A 210 -3.73 1.48 -9.99
C PHE A 210 -3.38 -0.01 -10.03
N ALA A 211 -3.75 -0.80 -9.01
CA ALA A 211 -3.54 -2.25 -9.00
C ALA A 211 -4.31 -2.98 -10.12
N ALA A 212 -5.57 -2.58 -10.38
CA ALA A 212 -6.37 -3.16 -11.46
C ALA A 212 -5.79 -2.83 -12.84
N LEU A 213 -5.41 -1.57 -13.05
CA LEU A 213 -4.77 -1.13 -14.28
C LEU A 213 -3.40 -1.81 -14.44
N GLU A 214 -2.63 -1.98 -13.37
CA GLU A 214 -1.35 -2.70 -13.37
C GLU A 214 -1.54 -4.17 -13.75
N ALA A 215 -2.64 -4.80 -13.33
CA ALA A 215 -2.99 -6.16 -13.75
C ALA A 215 -3.29 -6.23 -15.26
N ALA A 216 -3.96 -5.21 -15.81
CA ALA A 216 -4.31 -5.12 -17.23
C ALA A 216 -3.11 -4.73 -18.12
N PHE A 217 -2.22 -3.88 -17.62
CA PHE A 217 -1.06 -3.34 -18.34
C PHE A 217 0.24 -3.59 -17.55
N PRO A 218 0.68 -4.86 -17.42
CA PRO A 218 1.79 -5.24 -16.55
C PRO A 218 3.15 -4.66 -16.96
N GLU A 219 3.26 -4.12 -18.18
CA GLU A 219 4.51 -3.49 -18.64
C GLU A 219 4.65 -2.02 -18.21
N SER A 220 3.59 -1.41 -17.69
CA SER A 220 3.60 -0.01 -17.28
C SER A 220 4.17 0.16 -15.88
N PHE A 221 5.43 0.60 -15.82
CA PHE A 221 6.09 0.98 -14.57
C PHE A 221 5.30 2.04 -13.79
N LEU A 222 4.70 3.00 -14.49
CA LEU A 222 3.93 4.10 -13.90
C LEU A 222 2.76 3.60 -13.05
N LEU A 223 2.14 2.47 -13.41
CA LEU A 223 1.03 1.89 -12.65
C LEU A 223 1.52 1.25 -11.34
N THR A 224 2.67 0.57 -11.37
CA THR A 224 3.29 0.04 -10.14
C THR A 224 3.66 1.16 -9.16
N VAL A 225 4.29 2.24 -9.65
CA VAL A 225 4.62 3.38 -8.76
C VAL A 225 3.38 4.16 -8.36
N GLY A 226 2.34 4.22 -9.20
CA GLY A 226 1.04 4.79 -8.83
C GLY A 226 0.40 4.05 -7.66
N ARG A 227 0.40 2.71 -7.68
CA ARG A 227 -0.05 1.88 -6.54
C ARG A 227 0.80 2.13 -5.30
N ALA A 228 2.13 2.18 -5.42
CA ALA A 228 3.01 2.50 -4.30
C ALA A 228 2.76 3.92 -3.76
N GLY A 229 2.53 4.90 -4.64
CA GLY A 229 2.19 6.27 -4.28
C GLY A 229 0.86 6.39 -3.54
N ALA A 230 -0.16 5.64 -3.98
CA ALA A 230 -1.44 5.56 -3.28
C ALA A 230 -1.27 4.99 -1.86
N LEU A 231 -0.48 3.93 -1.69
CA LEU A 231 -0.20 3.36 -0.37
C LEU A 231 0.68 4.26 0.52
N LEU A 232 1.64 5.01 -0.07
CA LEU A 232 2.39 6.05 0.65
C LEU A 232 1.45 7.14 1.17
N LEU A 233 0.56 7.63 0.32
CA LEU A 233 -0.42 8.64 0.68
C LEU A 233 -1.35 8.12 1.79
N GLN A 234 -1.87 6.89 1.64
CA GLN A 234 -2.65 6.20 2.67
C GLN A 234 -1.90 6.14 4.01
N GLY A 235 -0.64 5.71 4.00
CA GLY A 235 0.20 5.63 5.20
C GLY A 235 0.44 6.98 5.88
N THR A 236 0.77 8.03 5.10
CA THR A 236 0.90 9.39 5.66
C THR A 236 -0.43 9.90 6.22
N TRP A 237 -1.53 9.59 5.55
CA TRP A 237 -2.85 10.05 5.94
C TRP A 237 -3.33 9.39 7.23
N PHE A 238 -3.03 8.11 7.45
CA PHE A 238 -3.24 7.46 8.74
C PHE A 238 -2.53 8.19 9.90
N CYS A 239 -1.28 8.61 9.69
CA CYS A 239 -0.56 9.41 10.68
C CYS A 239 -1.20 10.80 10.87
N GLN A 240 -1.65 11.45 9.79
CA GLN A 240 -2.38 12.71 9.86
C GLN A 240 -3.70 12.56 10.63
N THR A 241 -4.45 11.47 10.42
CA THR A 241 -5.68 11.16 11.16
C THR A 241 -5.43 11.06 12.65
N ALA A 242 -4.33 10.40 13.04
CA ALA A 242 -3.95 10.32 14.45
C ALA A 242 -3.72 11.72 15.06
N ALA A 243 -3.05 12.61 14.32
CA ALA A 243 -2.75 13.96 14.77
C ALA A 243 -4.01 14.86 14.83
N VAL A 244 -4.91 14.75 13.87
CA VAL A 244 -6.15 15.54 13.81
C VAL A 244 -7.13 15.10 14.89
N LEU A 245 -7.40 13.80 14.99
CA LEU A 245 -8.45 13.28 15.88
C LEU A 245 -8.00 13.13 17.33
N PHE A 246 -6.71 12.90 17.59
CA PHE A 246 -6.21 12.57 18.92
C PHE A 246 -5.03 13.43 19.38
N GLY A 247 -4.60 14.42 18.58
CA GLY A 247 -3.48 15.30 18.92
C GLY A 247 -3.83 16.43 19.89
N GLY A 248 -5.12 16.73 20.11
CA GLY A 248 -5.57 17.73 21.08
C GLY A 248 -5.33 19.20 20.67
N SER A 249 -5.00 19.48 19.40
CA SER A 249 -4.80 20.83 18.92
C SER A 249 -6.13 21.55 18.69
N MET A 250 -6.22 22.82 19.11
CA MET A 250 -7.44 23.64 18.99
C MET A 250 -7.88 23.87 17.54
N ILE A 251 -6.96 23.83 16.57
CA ILE A 251 -7.30 23.98 15.13
C ILE A 251 -8.14 22.81 14.59
N TRP A 252 -8.15 21.67 15.30
CA TRP A 252 -8.89 20.45 14.94
C TRP A 252 -10.06 20.18 15.89
N ASN A 253 -10.38 21.14 16.75
CA ASN A 253 -11.58 21.06 17.58
C ASN A 253 -12.78 21.43 16.70
N ASP A 254 -13.56 20.43 16.33
CA ASP A 254 -14.82 20.54 15.59
C ASP A 254 -16.01 20.78 16.51
N MET A 255 -15.81 20.93 17.82
CA MET A 255 -16.86 21.23 18.77
C MET A 255 -16.70 22.63 19.37
N GLY A 256 -17.65 23.49 19.04
CA GLY A 256 -17.75 24.85 19.52
C GLY A 256 -19.03 25.14 20.28
N MET A 257 -19.14 26.37 20.78
CA MET A 257 -20.37 26.93 21.33
C MET A 257 -20.84 28.04 20.42
N ASP A 258 -22.12 28.06 20.08
CA ASP A 258 -22.73 29.19 19.39
C ASP A 258 -22.88 30.41 20.31
N MET A 259 -23.34 31.54 19.74
CA MET A 259 -23.58 32.78 20.49
C MET A 259 -24.61 32.61 21.63
N PHE A 260 -25.43 31.56 21.60
CA PHE A 260 -26.49 31.28 22.56
C PHE A 260 -26.08 30.22 23.60
N GLY A 261 -24.85 29.71 23.53
CA GLY A 261 -24.33 28.70 24.45
C GLY A 261 -24.80 27.27 24.14
N ASN A 262 -25.29 27.01 22.92
CA ASN A 262 -25.53 25.65 22.46
C ASN A 262 -24.25 25.05 21.89
N LYS A 263 -24.03 23.75 22.09
CA LYS A 263 -22.97 23.01 21.40
C LYS A 263 -23.31 22.90 19.93
N VAL A 264 -22.38 23.30 19.06
CA VAL A 264 -22.53 23.23 17.60
C VAL A 264 -21.24 22.69 17.00
N GLU A 265 -21.37 21.88 15.95
CA GLU A 265 -20.24 21.42 15.15
C GLU A 265 -19.65 22.60 14.36
N ASP A 266 -18.35 22.85 14.54
CA ASP A 266 -17.58 23.80 13.74
C ASP A 266 -17.06 23.08 12.48
N GLU A 267 -17.48 23.57 11.33
CA GLU A 267 -17.19 23.00 10.02
C GLU A 267 -15.81 23.40 9.48
N ALA A 268 -15.19 24.46 10.03
CA ALA A 268 -13.94 24.99 9.51
C ALA A 268 -12.79 23.95 9.47
N PRO A 269 -12.58 23.11 10.51
CA PRO A 269 -11.59 22.04 10.48
C PRO A 269 -11.85 21.02 9.35
N ALA A 270 -13.09 20.62 9.13
CA ALA A 270 -13.47 19.68 8.06
C ALA A 270 -13.23 20.29 6.68
N MET A 271 -13.56 21.58 6.49
CA MET A 271 -13.29 22.32 5.25
C MET A 271 -11.80 22.51 4.97
N PHE A 272 -10.94 22.53 6.00
CA PHE A 272 -9.50 22.66 5.86
C PHE A 272 -8.80 21.36 5.45
N LEU A 273 -9.35 20.20 5.81
CA LEU A 273 -8.74 18.88 5.54
C LEU A 273 -8.36 18.62 4.07
N PRO A 274 -9.20 18.92 3.06
CA PRO A 274 -8.84 18.71 1.65
C PRO A 274 -7.59 19.47 1.21
N MET A 275 -7.32 20.64 1.81
CA MET A 275 -6.10 21.40 1.54
C MET A 275 -4.87 20.67 2.10
N VAL A 276 -4.97 20.17 3.33
CA VAL A 276 -3.91 19.35 3.94
C VAL A 276 -3.67 18.06 3.17
N PHE A 277 -4.73 17.43 2.66
CA PHE A 277 -4.64 16.27 1.78
C PHE A 277 -3.87 16.58 0.49
N THR A 278 -4.14 17.73 -0.13
CA THR A 278 -3.43 18.18 -1.33
C THR A 278 -1.93 18.36 -1.05
N TYR A 279 -1.56 18.92 0.12
CA TYR A 279 -0.15 19.04 0.50
C TYR A 279 0.51 17.67 0.68
N HIS A 280 -0.19 16.68 1.26
CA HIS A 280 0.32 15.31 1.32
C HIS A 280 0.56 14.72 -0.06
N MET A 281 -0.36 14.92 -1.02
CA MET A 281 -0.19 14.45 -2.40
C MET A 281 1.06 15.05 -3.06
N LEU A 282 1.30 16.35 -2.88
CA LEU A 282 2.48 17.04 -3.41
C LEU A 282 3.78 16.52 -2.77
N LEU A 283 3.79 16.35 -1.44
CA LEU A 283 4.94 15.84 -0.71
C LEU A 283 5.27 14.39 -1.09
N VAL A 284 4.26 13.51 -1.17
CA VAL A 284 4.44 12.10 -1.58
C VAL A 284 4.96 12.03 -3.02
N THR A 285 4.41 12.82 -3.94
CA THR A 285 4.87 12.86 -5.33
C THR A 285 6.32 13.34 -5.43
N THR A 286 6.66 14.40 -4.70
CA THR A 286 8.04 14.92 -4.63
C THR A 286 9.00 13.87 -4.07
N PHE A 287 8.61 13.20 -2.99
CA PHE A 287 9.38 12.11 -2.39
C PHE A 287 9.63 10.98 -3.39
N MET A 288 8.60 10.56 -4.13
CA MET A 288 8.74 9.50 -5.14
C MET A 288 9.73 9.87 -6.25
N VAL A 289 9.66 11.11 -6.76
CA VAL A 289 10.61 11.60 -7.78
C VAL A 289 12.03 11.64 -7.23
N VAL A 290 12.23 12.13 -6.01
CA VAL A 290 13.54 12.18 -5.36
C VAL A 290 14.12 10.77 -5.19
N VAL A 291 13.33 9.82 -4.68
CA VAL A 291 13.77 8.42 -4.51
C VAL A 291 14.19 7.81 -5.85
N TYR A 292 13.39 7.97 -6.90
CA TYR A 292 13.73 7.47 -8.24
C TYR A 292 15.04 8.08 -8.77
N ALA A 293 15.19 9.40 -8.66
CA ALA A 293 16.39 10.12 -9.12
C ALA A 293 17.65 9.67 -8.36
N LEU A 294 17.55 9.42 -7.04
CA LEU A 294 18.62 8.89 -6.23
C LEU A 294 19.03 7.46 -6.65
N LEU A 295 18.05 6.60 -6.93
CA LEU A 295 18.31 5.22 -7.37
C LEU A 295 18.97 5.18 -8.75
N GLU A 296 18.53 6.02 -9.69
CA GLU A 296 19.14 6.12 -11.02
C GLU A 296 20.58 6.67 -10.90
N SER A 297 20.79 7.70 -10.08
CA SER A 297 22.13 8.23 -9.81
C SER A 297 23.05 7.19 -9.19
N TYR A 298 22.56 6.41 -8.23
CA TYR A 298 23.30 5.31 -7.60
C TYR A 298 23.66 4.22 -8.62
N ASN A 299 22.70 3.81 -9.46
CA ASN A 299 22.94 2.80 -10.50
C ASN A 299 23.94 3.27 -11.56
N ARG A 300 23.93 4.57 -11.94
CA ARG A 300 24.95 5.15 -12.83
C ARG A 300 26.35 5.07 -12.24
N ARG A 301 26.50 5.37 -10.94
CA ARG A 301 27.79 5.29 -10.24
C ARG A 301 28.34 3.87 -10.24
N ILE A 302 27.51 2.88 -9.93
CA ILE A 302 27.93 1.46 -9.95
C ILE A 302 28.41 1.05 -11.34
N ALA A 303 27.64 1.38 -12.39
CA ALA A 303 28.00 1.02 -13.76
C ALA A 303 29.36 1.61 -14.18
N HIS A 304 29.59 2.90 -13.91
CA HIS A 304 30.88 3.54 -14.19
C HIS A 304 32.04 2.93 -13.40
N SER A 305 31.84 2.57 -12.12
CA SER A 305 32.87 1.90 -11.33
C SER A 305 33.24 0.53 -11.89
N THR A 306 32.27 -0.25 -12.37
CA THR A 306 32.52 -1.56 -13.00
C THR A 306 33.24 -1.43 -14.35
N GLU A 307 32.89 -0.43 -15.16
CA GLU A 307 33.61 -0.14 -16.41
C GLU A 307 35.06 0.29 -16.14
N ALA A 308 35.29 1.14 -15.14
CA ALA A 308 36.64 1.57 -14.75
C ALA A 308 37.50 0.42 -14.22
N SER A 309 36.93 -0.49 -13.43
CA SER A 309 37.66 -1.68 -12.96
C SER A 309 38.00 -2.65 -14.09
N ASN A 310 37.12 -2.81 -15.08
CA ASN A 310 37.36 -3.70 -16.22
C ASN A 310 38.28 -3.07 -17.29
N GLY A 311 38.35 -1.75 -17.37
CA GLY A 311 39.22 -1.00 -18.28
C GLY A 311 40.62 -0.69 -17.73
N SER A 312 40.91 -1.08 -16.49
CA SER A 312 42.25 -0.98 -15.90
C SER A 312 43.16 -2.04 -16.53
N PRO A 313 44.30 -1.71 -17.16
CA PRO A 313 45.21 -2.73 -17.68
C PRO A 313 45.71 -3.57 -16.49
N SER A 314 45.51 -4.88 -16.56
CA SER A 314 46.10 -5.81 -15.60
C SER A 314 47.62 -5.72 -15.71
N PHE A 315 48.24 -4.87 -14.91
CA PHE A 315 49.68 -4.89 -14.71
C PHE A 315 50.03 -6.19 -13.99
N GLY A 316 50.73 -7.09 -14.68
CA GLY A 316 51.50 -8.16 -14.04
C GLY A 316 51.02 -9.59 -14.30
N GLY A 317 50.99 -10.01 -15.56
CA GLY A 317 51.15 -11.41 -15.95
C GLY A 317 52.16 -11.46 -17.08
N PHE A 318 53.42 -11.78 -16.76
CA PHE A 318 54.48 -11.95 -17.76
C PHE A 318 54.11 -13.08 -18.74
N GLU A 319 53.61 -12.76 -19.94
CA GLU A 319 53.63 -13.68 -21.08
C GLU A 319 55.03 -13.66 -21.69
N THR A 320 55.93 -14.47 -21.14
CA THR A 320 57.19 -14.84 -21.80
C THR A 320 56.96 -15.99 -22.77
N SER A 321 56.28 -15.74 -23.89
CA SER A 321 56.14 -16.74 -24.96
C SER A 321 56.02 -16.10 -26.34
N ARG A 322 56.95 -15.23 -26.73
CA ARG A 322 57.01 -14.76 -28.12
C ARG A 322 58.38 -14.29 -28.60
N LEU A 323 59.43 -15.07 -28.36
CA LEU A 323 60.73 -14.88 -29.03
C LEU A 323 61.46 -16.22 -29.18
N LEU A 324 61.15 -16.97 -30.23
CA LEU A 324 62.06 -17.83 -31.02
C LEU A 324 61.36 -18.01 -32.39
N SER A 325 61.61 -17.11 -33.34
CA SER A 325 62.60 -17.23 -34.43
C SER A 325 62.19 -18.28 -35.48
N GLU A 326 61.87 -17.76 -36.67
CA GLU A 326 61.56 -18.45 -37.91
C GLU A 326 62.72 -19.33 -38.39
N GLU A 327 62.41 -20.52 -38.92
CA GLU A 327 63.16 -21.17 -40.00
C GLU A 327 62.19 -21.87 -40.97
N PRO A 328 62.42 -21.83 -42.30
CA PRO A 328 61.60 -22.53 -43.30
C PRO A 328 62.27 -23.81 -43.84
N ALA A 329 61.45 -24.60 -44.56
CA ALA A 329 61.74 -25.83 -45.32
C ALA A 329 61.67 -27.13 -44.48
N THR A 330 61.04 -28.23 -44.88
CA THR A 330 60.82 -28.84 -46.21
C THR A 330 59.64 -29.84 -46.15
N GLU A 331 59.09 -30.13 -47.33
CA GLU A 331 58.28 -31.28 -47.75
C GLU A 331 58.08 -32.43 -46.75
N HIS A 332 56.82 -32.85 -46.57
CA HIS A 332 56.38 -34.22 -46.86
C HIS A 332 54.85 -34.26 -46.94
N GLY A 333 54.36 -34.77 -48.07
CA GLY A 333 52.94 -34.83 -48.38
C GLY A 333 52.21 -35.90 -47.58
N VAL A 334 50.96 -35.60 -47.24
CA VAL A 334 49.89 -36.59 -47.22
C VAL A 334 48.64 -35.91 -47.78
N MET A 335 48.24 -36.40 -48.95
CA MET A 335 47.00 -36.10 -49.62
C MET A 335 45.86 -36.83 -48.90
N MET A 336 44.87 -36.11 -48.37
CA MET A 336 43.54 -36.66 -48.11
C MET A 336 42.47 -35.64 -48.47
N THR A 337 41.68 -36.00 -49.47
CA THR A 337 40.32 -35.51 -49.74
C THR A 337 39.41 -36.75 -49.77
N PRO A 338 38.08 -36.62 -49.77
CA PRO A 338 37.19 -35.78 -48.95
C PRO A 338 35.96 -36.59 -48.45
N ILE A 339 35.14 -36.09 -47.50
CA ILE A 339 33.71 -36.47 -47.45
C ILE A 339 32.83 -35.25 -47.11
N THR A 340 31.97 -34.98 -48.09
CA THR A 340 30.77 -34.13 -48.21
C THR A 340 29.82 -34.05 -47.00
N GLY A 341 29.39 -32.82 -46.68
CA GLY A 341 28.02 -32.34 -46.87
C GLY A 341 26.90 -32.82 -45.93
N MET A 342 26.36 -31.90 -45.12
CA MET A 342 24.90 -31.68 -45.00
C MET A 342 24.59 -30.37 -44.26
N GLN A 343 24.05 -29.40 -45.00
CA GLN A 343 23.21 -28.34 -44.46
C GLN A 343 21.89 -28.95 -43.99
N TYR A 344 21.27 -28.47 -42.91
CA TYR A 344 19.86 -28.08 -42.92
C TYR A 344 19.51 -27.26 -41.66
N SER A 345 19.01 -26.06 -41.94
CA SER A 345 18.13 -25.22 -41.11
C SER A 345 16.96 -26.02 -40.54
N LEU A 346 16.48 -25.69 -39.35
CA LEU A 346 15.04 -25.66 -39.05
C LEU A 346 14.75 -24.80 -37.81
N ARG A 347 14.10 -23.66 -38.07
CA ARG A 347 13.27 -22.90 -37.12
C ARG A 347 12.13 -23.80 -36.60
N LYS A 348 11.82 -23.67 -35.31
CA LYS A 348 10.46 -23.42 -34.82
C LYS A 348 10.54 -22.70 -33.48
#